data_AF-A0A373PXU3-F1
#
_entry.id   AF-A0A373PXU3-F1
#
_cell.length_a   1.000
_cell.length_b   1.000
_cell.length_c   1.000
_cell.angle_alpha   90.00
_cell.angle_beta   90.00
_cell.angle_gamma   90.00
#
_symmetry.space_group_name_H-M   'P 1'
#
loop_
_entity.id
_entity.type
_entity.pdbx_description
1 polymer ?
#
loop_
_entity_poly.entity_id
_entity_poly.type
_entity_poly.pdbx_seq_one_letter_code
_entity_poly.pdbx_strand_id
1 'polypeptide(L)'
;MQLYQGRGDRIMGLKMSFDFNKENQESEVKTNTTSSNGGLKMNGFSDSAPSGAYDNSSMKASKLKMNNFSDTSSANPPEENSYSNSEPKENSYSTPFESTKFNNPKSYDYKSDDNILSKGLRILKSKKFIIPVSICAVLIIALCIGMSVRRNSDSYLYGLLDDGNVSKISELYVSNYSKNANKQSDFIDKIDTYAESNFNEYVNDSISYDELMRKYSTIQSVYDRFSINDSEFESNMKSADSIKELKTMYQKGIAYMEEKNYPDAIEVFEEILKKSKNYPNVADKMSEAKSAYKQQLMSQADEKINSKDYSGALEILEKGENYFTDDSTFSSKITEVKNNVKNTALSEAESAFSTEGYQKSITIIETAISFCGENEELTNALNKYKAYVPVNIVDIDPSETSRNNKVEKGETGVDNTNQTHKKNLYAFHRLYSQDDAYAVYPLMGKYDTLTFEAYRSNYDTSTDESITIKIFGDNTELQSIVIDKGFNPNQYSIDISGVQKLKIVFESYDTNVFKQFDKLPGELANVIVSKTK
;
A
#
# COMPACT_ATOMS: atom_id res chain seq x y z
N MET A 1 -13.12 -39.33 -64.35
CA MET A 1 -11.90 -39.77 -65.08
C MET A 1 -11.40 -38.55 -65.86
N GLN A 2 -10.24 -37.99 -65.44
CA GLN A 2 -9.41 -36.94 -66.09
C GLN A 2 -10.09 -35.59 -66.38
N LEU A 3 -9.59 -34.38 -66.08
CA LEU A 3 -8.29 -33.83 -65.68
C LEU A 3 -8.57 -32.54 -64.88
N TYR A 4 -7.81 -32.26 -63.81
CA TYR A 4 -7.58 -30.88 -63.34
C TYR A 4 -6.12 -30.76 -62.91
N GLN A 5 -5.29 -30.26 -63.82
CA GLN A 5 -4.02 -29.62 -63.54
C GLN A 5 -4.07 -28.23 -64.18
N GLY A 6 -3.70 -27.21 -63.40
CA GLY A 6 -3.16 -25.96 -63.91
C GLY A 6 -4.04 -24.72 -63.76
N ARG A 7 -3.71 -23.89 -62.76
CA ARG A 7 -3.58 -22.41 -62.79
C ARG A 7 -3.25 -21.97 -61.35
N GLY A 8 -2.16 -21.27 -61.02
CA GLY A 8 -1.27 -20.44 -61.82
C GLY A 8 -1.68 -18.97 -61.70
N ASP A 9 -1.31 -18.35 -60.58
CA ASP A 9 -1.12 -16.93 -60.24
C ASP A 9 -1.94 -15.84 -60.94
N ARG A 10 -2.73 -15.09 -60.15
CA ARG A 10 -3.00 -13.65 -60.31
C ARG A 10 -3.15 -12.92 -58.96
N ILE A 11 -2.01 -12.43 -58.47
CA ILE A 11 -1.69 -11.12 -57.84
C ILE A 11 -2.67 -10.46 -56.83
N MET A 12 -2.14 -10.38 -55.59
CA MET A 12 -2.22 -9.38 -54.51
C MET A 12 -3.56 -9.08 -53.80
N GLY A 13 -3.84 -9.89 -52.77
CA GLY A 13 -4.47 -9.45 -51.52
C GLY A 13 -3.48 -9.67 -50.36
N LEU A 14 -3.44 -8.73 -49.40
CA LEU A 14 -2.53 -8.71 -48.25
C LEU A 14 -2.43 -10.08 -47.54
N LYS A 15 -1.26 -10.74 -47.61
CA LYS A 15 -0.91 -11.83 -46.70
C LYS A 15 -0.75 -11.25 -45.29
N MET A 16 -1.72 -11.48 -44.41
CA MET A 16 -1.45 -11.57 -42.98
C MET A 16 -1.00 -13.00 -42.68
N SER A 17 0.31 -13.18 -42.56
CA SER A 17 0.92 -14.41 -42.07
C SER A 17 0.60 -14.61 -40.59
N PHE A 18 -0.19 -15.63 -40.28
CA PHE A 18 -0.21 -16.22 -38.94
C PHE A 18 0.85 -17.32 -38.88
N ASP A 19 2.01 -16.99 -38.31
CA ASP A 19 3.02 -17.98 -37.96
C ASP A 19 2.53 -18.78 -36.75
N PHE A 20 2.05 -19.99 -37.01
CA PHE A 20 1.81 -21.01 -36.00
C PHE A 20 3.15 -21.65 -35.64
N ASN A 21 3.74 -21.25 -34.51
CA ASN A 21 4.91 -21.95 -34.00
C ASN A 21 4.46 -23.23 -33.27
N LYS A 22 4.94 -24.37 -33.77
CA LYS A 22 4.69 -25.71 -33.23
C LYS A 22 6.04 -26.33 -32.90
N GLU A 23 6.49 -26.16 -31.67
CA GLU A 23 7.48 -27.05 -31.06
C GLU A 23 7.05 -27.37 -29.63
N ASN A 24 6.61 -28.61 -29.45
CA ASN A 24 6.54 -29.24 -28.15
C ASN A 24 6.79 -30.73 -28.40
N GLN A 25 7.97 -31.23 -28.01
CA GLN A 25 8.14 -32.60 -27.55
C GLN A 25 9.47 -32.75 -26.77
N GLU A 26 9.30 -33.14 -25.49
CA GLU A 26 10.06 -34.15 -24.73
C GLU A 26 11.60 -33.97 -24.62
N SER A 27 12.20 -33.85 -23.44
CA SER A 27 12.31 -34.80 -22.31
C SER A 27 13.44 -34.22 -21.41
N GLU A 28 13.49 -34.35 -20.08
CA GLU A 28 13.83 -35.55 -19.32
C GLU A 28 13.54 -35.27 -17.83
N VAL A 29 12.91 -36.24 -17.18
CA VAL A 29 12.85 -36.38 -15.72
C VAL A 29 13.83 -37.48 -15.32
N LYS A 30 14.82 -37.16 -14.48
CA LYS A 30 15.63 -38.09 -13.66
C LYS A 30 15.91 -37.38 -12.33
N THR A 31 15.24 -37.74 -11.23
CA THR A 31 15.60 -38.79 -10.24
C THR A 31 17.01 -38.69 -9.66
N ASN A 32 17.11 -38.39 -8.36
CA ASN A 32 17.76 -39.19 -7.29
C ASN A 32 17.65 -38.42 -5.95
N THR A 33 16.85 -38.85 -4.95
CA THR A 33 17.12 -39.80 -3.84
C THR A 33 18.40 -39.59 -3.02
N THR A 34 18.21 -39.23 -1.74
CA THR A 34 18.65 -39.93 -0.49
C THR A 34 18.00 -39.19 0.70
N SER A 35 17.10 -39.76 1.53
CA SER A 35 17.11 -40.93 2.44
C SER A 35 17.41 -40.57 3.93
N SER A 36 16.38 -40.80 4.76
CA SER A 36 16.38 -41.35 6.15
C SER A 36 16.79 -40.42 7.32
N ASN A 37 16.25 -40.52 8.54
CA ASN A 37 15.49 -41.54 9.29
C ASN A 37 14.47 -40.84 10.23
N GLY A 38 13.27 -41.39 10.46
CA GLY A 38 12.93 -42.24 11.62
C GLY A 38 12.46 -41.38 12.81
N GLY A 39 11.21 -41.36 13.26
CA GLY A 39 10.32 -42.47 13.60
C GLY A 39 10.15 -42.47 15.12
N LEU A 40 8.93 -42.32 15.64
CA LEU A 40 8.41 -42.97 16.86
C LEU A 40 6.96 -42.52 17.16
N LYS A 41 6.07 -43.51 17.23
CA LYS A 41 4.73 -43.45 17.84
C LYS A 41 4.85 -43.66 19.35
N MET A 42 3.96 -43.06 20.16
CA MET A 42 3.07 -43.78 21.08
C MET A 42 2.25 -42.86 22.02
N ASN A 43 0.98 -43.26 22.20
CA ASN A 43 0.08 -43.19 23.38
C ASN A 43 -0.27 -41.80 23.98
N GLY A 44 -1.52 -41.44 24.32
CA GLY A 44 -2.72 -42.21 24.66
C GLY A 44 -3.07 -42.00 26.14
N PHE A 45 -4.00 -41.09 26.45
CA PHE A 45 -4.74 -40.88 27.73
C PHE A 45 -5.87 -39.87 27.41
N SER A 46 -7.13 -40.25 27.25
CA SER A 46 -8.20 -40.61 28.21
C SER A 46 -8.68 -39.48 29.14
N ASP A 47 -10.02 -39.35 29.14
CA ASP A 47 -10.88 -38.73 30.16
C ASP A 47 -10.88 -37.19 30.25
N SER A 48 -11.98 -36.46 30.39
CA SER A 48 -13.37 -36.76 30.74
C SER A 48 -14.21 -35.50 30.48
N ALA A 49 -15.46 -35.67 30.06
CA ALA A 49 -16.48 -34.62 30.21
C ALA A 49 -16.82 -34.45 31.70
N PRO A 50 -17.44 -33.32 32.09
CA PRO A 50 -18.86 -33.44 32.31
C PRO A 50 -19.72 -32.27 31.82
N SER A 51 -20.94 -32.68 31.47
CA SER A 51 -22.19 -31.94 31.39
C SER A 51 -22.46 -30.98 32.55
N GLY A 52 -23.19 -29.90 32.26
CA GLY A 52 -23.87 -29.10 33.29
C GLY A 52 -24.71 -27.99 32.68
N ALA A 53 -25.94 -28.32 32.31
CA ALA A 53 -26.99 -27.38 31.97
C ALA A 53 -27.42 -26.59 33.23
N TYR A 54 -27.65 -25.29 33.09
CA TYR A 54 -28.66 -24.56 33.85
C TYR A 54 -29.33 -23.52 32.96
N ASP A 55 -30.55 -23.23 33.37
CA ASP A 55 -31.74 -22.95 32.60
C ASP A 55 -32.23 -21.53 32.89
N ASN A 56 -32.97 -20.93 31.95
CA ASN A 56 -34.01 -19.90 32.15
C ASN A 56 -33.63 -18.55 32.85
N SER A 57 -34.11 -17.35 32.49
CA SER A 57 -35.26 -16.91 31.68
C SER A 57 -35.33 -15.36 31.70
N SER A 58 -36.02 -14.78 30.70
CA SER A 58 -36.80 -13.52 30.77
C SER A 58 -36.03 -12.19 30.98
N MET A 59 -36.46 -11.00 30.55
CA MET A 59 -37.49 -10.50 29.65
C MET A 59 -37.16 -9.01 29.40
N LYS A 60 -37.36 -8.54 28.17
CA LYS A 60 -37.87 -7.23 27.76
C LYS A 60 -37.47 -5.95 28.52
N ALA A 61 -36.78 -5.09 27.77
CA ALA A 61 -37.17 -3.73 27.34
C ALA A 61 -37.74 -2.74 28.37
N SER A 62 -37.11 -1.56 28.44
CA SER A 62 -37.79 -0.29 28.70
C SER A 62 -37.04 0.89 28.08
N LYS A 63 -37.73 1.58 27.17
CA LYS A 63 -37.45 2.91 26.64
C LYS A 63 -37.68 3.94 27.75
N LEU A 64 -36.89 5.02 27.78
CA LEU A 64 -37.36 6.30 28.33
C LEU A 64 -36.91 7.47 27.45
N LYS A 65 -37.91 8.28 27.10
CA LYS A 65 -37.87 9.49 26.29
C LYS A 65 -37.50 10.70 27.17
N MET A 66 -36.63 11.56 26.65
CA MET A 66 -36.90 12.94 26.22
C MET A 66 -38.00 13.72 27.00
N ASN A 67 -37.63 14.90 27.52
CA ASN A 67 -38.43 16.12 27.40
C ASN A 67 -37.61 17.39 27.70
N ASN A 68 -37.71 18.33 26.76
CA ASN A 68 -37.38 19.75 26.85
C ASN A 68 -38.30 20.47 27.86
N PHE A 69 -37.88 21.63 28.38
CA PHE A 69 -38.65 22.89 28.29
C PHE A 69 -37.77 24.11 28.61
N SER A 70 -38.09 25.20 27.91
CA SER A 70 -37.58 26.58 27.89
C SER A 70 -38.01 27.38 29.16
N ASP A 71 -37.62 28.63 29.50
CA ASP A 71 -37.58 29.90 28.74
C ASP A 71 -37.00 31.08 29.58
N THR A 72 -36.44 32.08 28.88
CA THR A 72 -36.46 33.57 29.07
C THR A 72 -35.84 34.36 30.26
N SER A 73 -34.86 35.21 29.89
CA SER A 73 -34.65 36.67 30.13
C SER A 73 -34.68 37.35 31.52
N SER A 74 -33.61 38.09 31.89
CA SER A 74 -33.51 39.58 31.79
C SER A 74 -32.39 40.21 32.66
N ALA A 75 -31.92 41.39 32.21
CA ALA A 75 -31.26 42.49 32.93
C ALA A 75 -29.70 42.57 33.05
N ASN A 76 -29.16 43.62 32.42
CA ASN A 76 -27.85 44.31 32.56
C ASN A 76 -28.10 45.69 33.25
N PRO A 77 -27.13 46.64 33.48
CA PRO A 77 -25.67 46.64 33.77
C PRO A 77 -25.32 47.64 34.95
N PRO A 78 -24.09 48.24 35.12
CA PRO A 78 -23.49 49.32 34.27
C PRO A 78 -21.99 49.10 33.94
N GLU A 79 -21.48 49.38 32.74
CA GLU A 79 -21.01 50.65 32.13
C GLU A 79 -19.81 51.35 32.81
N GLU A 80 -18.67 51.41 32.10
CA GLU A 80 -17.97 52.68 31.82
C GLU A 80 -17.15 52.61 30.51
N ASN A 81 -17.15 53.74 29.80
CA ASN A 81 -16.85 53.94 28.37
C ASN A 81 -15.41 54.41 28.10
N SER A 82 -14.89 54.19 26.87
CA SER A 82 -14.46 55.30 25.98
C SER A 82 -13.93 54.84 24.60
N TYR A 83 -14.63 55.33 23.58
CA TYR A 83 -14.38 55.53 22.13
C TYR A 83 -12.92 55.86 21.70
N SER A 84 -12.48 55.78 20.43
CA SER A 84 -13.18 56.00 19.15
C SER A 84 -12.41 55.50 17.90
N ASN A 85 -13.16 55.35 16.80
CA ASN A 85 -12.82 54.99 15.42
C ASN A 85 -11.84 55.91 14.68
N SER A 86 -11.15 55.38 13.64
CA SER A 86 -11.36 55.73 12.21
C SER A 86 -10.24 55.20 11.27
N GLU A 87 -10.65 54.49 10.22
CA GLU A 87 -9.93 54.33 8.93
C GLU A 87 -10.31 55.50 7.98
N PRO A 88 -9.81 55.62 6.72
CA PRO A 88 -8.65 55.04 6.02
C PRO A 88 -7.81 56.12 5.27
N LYS A 89 -6.69 55.73 4.60
CA LYS A 89 -6.24 56.35 3.32
C LYS A 89 -5.07 55.61 2.65
N GLU A 90 -5.18 55.47 1.33
CA GLU A 90 -4.16 55.09 0.34
C GLU A 90 -2.92 56.00 0.37
N ASN A 91 -1.78 55.50 -0.13
CA ASN A 91 -0.93 56.21 -1.09
C ASN A 91 0.14 55.30 -1.71
N SER A 92 0.31 55.45 -3.03
CA SER A 92 1.28 54.80 -3.90
C SER A 92 2.69 55.40 -3.80
N TYR A 93 3.72 54.64 -4.15
CA TYR A 93 4.89 55.15 -4.88
C TYR A 93 5.43 54.11 -5.88
N SER A 94 5.90 54.62 -7.01
CA SER A 94 6.26 53.93 -8.25
C SER A 94 7.75 54.14 -8.58
N THR A 95 8.46 53.06 -8.93
CA THR A 95 9.52 52.91 -10.00
C THR A 95 10.87 53.66 -9.90
N PRO A 96 11.91 53.43 -10.76
CA PRO A 96 12.16 52.44 -11.85
C PRO A 96 13.62 51.84 -11.92
N PHE A 97 13.98 51.21 -13.07
CA PHE A 97 15.32 50.86 -13.63
C PHE A 97 15.89 49.45 -13.30
N GLU A 98 16.51 48.66 -14.20
CA GLU A 98 16.79 48.74 -15.64
C GLU A 98 17.20 47.33 -16.15
N SER A 99 16.96 47.07 -17.42
CA SER A 99 17.43 45.90 -18.18
C SER A 99 18.93 45.99 -18.52
N THR A 100 19.67 44.89 -18.39
CA THR A 100 20.96 44.72 -19.09
C THR A 100 21.02 43.39 -19.84
N LYS A 101 21.19 43.50 -21.16
CA LYS A 101 21.72 42.45 -22.05
C LYS A 101 23.24 42.45 -21.93
N PHE A 102 23.89 41.29 -21.92
CA PHE A 102 25.22 41.11 -22.51
C PHE A 102 25.48 39.66 -22.96
N ASN A 103 26.35 39.56 -23.97
CA ASN A 103 26.50 38.49 -24.96
C ASN A 103 27.33 37.25 -24.55
N ASN A 104 27.01 36.14 -25.22
CA ASN A 104 27.74 34.89 -25.57
C ASN A 104 29.27 35.05 -25.83
N PRO A 105 30.18 34.02 -25.84
CA PRO A 105 30.04 32.77 -26.63
C PRO A 105 30.79 31.46 -26.19
N LYS A 106 30.51 30.39 -26.96
CA LYS A 106 31.24 29.11 -27.23
C LYS A 106 30.60 27.85 -26.61
N SER A 107 29.71 27.09 -27.27
CA SER A 107 29.76 26.39 -28.57
C SER A 107 30.76 25.23 -28.63
N TYR A 108 30.24 24.01 -28.44
CA TYR A 108 30.62 22.85 -29.27
C TYR A 108 29.36 22.14 -29.75
N ASP A 109 29.49 21.70 -31.00
CA ASP A 109 28.51 21.47 -32.05
C ASP A 109 28.13 19.98 -32.12
N TYR A 110 26.83 19.65 -32.16
CA TYR A 110 26.36 18.56 -33.03
C TYR A 110 24.91 18.79 -33.44
N LYS A 111 24.70 18.74 -34.76
CA LYS A 111 23.57 19.28 -35.50
C LYS A 111 22.31 18.42 -35.38
N SER A 112 21.19 19.09 -35.16
CA SER A 112 19.84 18.63 -35.43
C SER A 112 19.44 19.16 -36.80
N ASP A 113 19.20 18.28 -37.77
CA ASP A 113 18.59 18.66 -39.04
C ASP A 113 17.06 18.66 -38.88
N ASP A 114 16.50 19.87 -38.86
CA ASP A 114 15.08 20.11 -39.09
C ASP A 114 14.73 19.91 -40.57
N ASN A 115 13.68 19.15 -40.82
CA ASN A 115 12.64 19.31 -41.87
C ASN A 115 11.84 18.00 -41.84
N ILE A 116 10.55 17.92 -41.54
CA ILE A 116 9.43 18.63 -42.15
C ILE A 116 8.25 18.51 -41.16
N LEU A 117 7.98 19.54 -40.34
CA LEU A 117 6.71 19.63 -39.61
C LEU A 117 6.35 21.08 -39.25
N SER A 118 6.40 21.98 -40.23
CA SER A 118 5.98 23.38 -40.05
C SER A 118 5.20 23.92 -41.25
N LYS A 119 4.19 23.18 -41.70
CA LYS A 119 3.06 23.77 -42.42
C LYS A 119 1.76 23.12 -41.96
N GLY A 120 1.12 23.77 -40.99
CA GLY A 120 -0.28 23.53 -40.68
C GLY A 120 -0.57 23.52 -39.19
N LEU A 121 -0.70 24.71 -38.58
CA LEU A 121 -1.77 25.02 -37.64
C LEU A 121 -1.64 26.51 -37.20
N ARG A 122 -2.18 27.42 -38.01
CA ARG A 122 -2.71 28.68 -37.48
C ARG A 122 -4.16 28.41 -37.10
N ILE A 123 -4.40 28.29 -35.81
CA ILE A 123 -5.74 28.17 -35.22
C ILE A 123 -6.43 29.54 -35.34
N LEU A 124 -7.51 29.60 -36.12
CA LEU A 124 -8.51 30.66 -36.02
C LEU A 124 -9.58 30.20 -35.03
N LYS A 125 -9.72 30.97 -33.95
CA LYS A 125 -10.86 30.91 -33.03
C LYS A 125 -12.12 31.38 -33.77
N SER A 126 -13.12 30.52 -33.92
CA SER A 126 -14.54 30.91 -33.85
C SER A 126 -15.44 29.69 -33.65
N LYS A 127 -16.52 29.89 -32.89
CA LYS A 127 -17.50 28.87 -32.48
C LYS A 127 -18.29 28.33 -33.68
N LYS A 128 -18.67 27.04 -33.55
CA LYS A 128 -19.62 26.22 -34.34
C LYS A 128 -18.98 25.27 -35.36
N PHE A 129 -19.53 24.05 -35.36
CA PHE A 129 -19.32 22.88 -36.23
C PHE A 129 -18.48 21.70 -35.67
N ILE A 130 -19.22 20.61 -35.46
CA ILE A 130 -18.82 19.23 -35.20
C ILE A 130 -18.68 18.53 -36.57
N ILE A 131 -17.69 17.62 -36.71
CA ILE A 131 -17.43 16.65 -37.82
C ILE A 131 -16.76 17.26 -39.08
N PRO A 132 -15.68 16.62 -39.64
CA PRO A 132 -15.74 15.26 -40.20
C PRO A 132 -14.48 14.35 -40.18
N VAL A 133 -14.65 13.13 -39.65
CA VAL A 133 -13.90 11.92 -40.10
C VAL A 133 -14.72 11.10 -41.12
N SER A 134 -15.98 11.49 -41.35
CA SER A 134 -16.88 10.91 -42.35
C SER A 134 -16.46 11.12 -43.81
N ILE A 135 -15.48 11.98 -44.12
CA ILE A 135 -15.19 12.36 -45.52
C ILE A 135 -14.17 11.43 -46.20
N CYS A 136 -13.29 10.75 -45.44
CA CYS A 136 -12.35 9.79 -46.05
C CYS A 136 -12.98 8.43 -46.35
N ALA A 137 -13.97 7.98 -45.56
CA ALA A 137 -14.73 6.77 -45.85
C ALA A 137 -15.69 6.97 -47.05
N VAL A 138 -16.30 8.15 -47.19
CA VAL A 138 -17.26 8.44 -48.27
C VAL A 138 -16.58 8.59 -49.64
N LEU A 139 -15.31 9.01 -49.70
CA LEU A 139 -14.57 9.12 -50.98
C LEU A 139 -14.04 7.77 -51.49
N ILE A 140 -13.80 6.79 -50.62
CA ILE A 140 -13.43 5.42 -51.02
C ILE A 140 -14.69 4.62 -51.42
N ILE A 141 -15.81 4.84 -50.73
CA ILE A 141 -17.11 4.23 -51.09
C ILE A 141 -17.64 4.80 -52.43
N ALA A 142 -17.40 6.08 -52.73
CA ALA A 142 -17.78 6.67 -54.01
C ALA A 142 -16.98 6.14 -55.22
N LEU A 143 -15.77 5.60 -55.01
CA LEU A 143 -14.97 4.95 -56.05
C LEU A 143 -15.35 3.48 -56.28
N CYS A 144 -15.96 2.81 -55.29
CA CYS A 144 -16.51 1.46 -55.45
C CYS A 144 -17.94 1.44 -56.03
N ILE A 145 -18.70 2.54 -55.92
CA ILE A 145 -20.06 2.65 -56.49
C ILE A 145 -20.05 2.92 -58.02
N GLY A 146 -18.89 3.26 -58.59
CA GLY A 146 -18.68 3.54 -60.02
C GLY A 146 -18.74 2.35 -60.99
N MET A 147 -19.27 1.19 -60.61
CA MET A 147 -19.51 0.05 -61.51
C MET A 147 -21.00 -0.32 -61.67
N SER A 148 -21.91 0.60 -61.39
CA SER A 148 -23.35 0.35 -61.57
C SER A 148 -23.84 0.65 -63.00
N VAL A 149 -23.37 -0.09 -64.01
CA VAL A 149 -24.18 -0.37 -65.24
C VAL A 149 -23.78 -1.74 -65.86
N ARG A 150 -24.23 -2.85 -65.27
CA ARG A 150 -24.35 -4.14 -65.99
C ARG A 150 -25.50 -4.99 -65.42
N ARG A 151 -26.73 -4.79 -65.91
CA ARG A 151 -27.90 -5.64 -65.57
C ARG A 151 -27.74 -7.04 -66.18
N ASN A 152 -27.83 -8.13 -65.40
CA ASN A 152 -29.11 -8.78 -65.03
C ASN A 152 -28.99 -10.24 -64.52
N SER A 153 -27.82 -10.88 -64.47
CA SER A 153 -27.67 -12.25 -63.91
C SER A 153 -27.25 -12.28 -62.44
N ASP A 154 -26.41 -11.34 -62.04
CA ASP A 154 -25.70 -11.43 -60.76
C ASP A 154 -26.60 -10.94 -59.62
N SER A 155 -27.43 -9.92 -59.86
CA SER A 155 -28.47 -9.49 -58.92
C SER A 155 -29.53 -10.58 -58.67
N TYR A 156 -29.79 -11.43 -59.66
CA TYR A 156 -30.73 -12.54 -59.48
C TYR A 156 -30.11 -13.67 -58.65
N LEU A 157 -28.86 -14.04 -58.92
CA LEU A 157 -28.13 -15.01 -58.10
C LEU A 157 -28.01 -14.53 -56.65
N TYR A 158 -27.66 -13.26 -56.42
CA TYR A 158 -27.54 -12.70 -55.07
C TYR A 158 -28.88 -12.67 -54.34
N GLY A 159 -29.97 -12.30 -55.02
CA GLY A 159 -31.32 -12.40 -54.44
C GLY A 159 -31.69 -13.83 -54.04
N LEU A 160 -31.32 -14.83 -54.85
CA LEU A 160 -31.53 -16.24 -54.49
C LEU A 160 -30.66 -16.69 -53.31
N LEU A 161 -29.45 -16.15 -53.17
CA LEU A 161 -28.56 -16.40 -52.03
C LEU A 161 -29.12 -15.77 -50.74
N ASP A 162 -29.59 -14.52 -50.81
CA ASP A 162 -30.27 -13.84 -49.69
C ASP A 162 -31.54 -14.60 -49.26
N ASP A 163 -32.34 -15.08 -50.23
CA ASP A 163 -33.57 -15.86 -49.99
C ASP A 163 -33.32 -17.29 -49.49
N GLY A 164 -32.07 -17.78 -49.51
CA GLY A 164 -31.74 -19.16 -49.14
C GLY A 164 -32.26 -20.21 -50.12
N ASN A 165 -32.57 -19.84 -51.37
CA ASN A 165 -33.27 -20.72 -52.31
C ASN A 165 -32.31 -21.61 -53.11
N VAL A 166 -31.68 -22.57 -52.43
CA VAL A 166 -30.68 -23.50 -53.02
C VAL A 166 -31.22 -24.25 -54.25
N SER A 167 -32.51 -24.59 -54.27
CA SER A 167 -33.15 -25.25 -55.42
C SER A 167 -33.17 -24.37 -56.67
N LYS A 168 -33.60 -23.11 -56.56
CA LYS A 168 -33.56 -22.18 -57.69
C LYS A 168 -32.14 -21.82 -58.12
N ILE A 169 -31.20 -21.76 -57.18
CA ILE A 169 -29.77 -21.60 -57.51
C ILE A 169 -29.30 -22.80 -58.35
N SER A 170 -29.76 -24.00 -58.03
CA SER A 170 -29.39 -25.22 -58.78
C SER A 170 -29.94 -25.22 -60.21
N GLU A 171 -31.20 -24.79 -60.38
CA GLU A 171 -31.80 -24.61 -61.71
C GLU A 171 -31.03 -23.57 -62.53
N LEU A 172 -30.67 -22.45 -61.90
CA LEU A 172 -29.88 -21.38 -62.50
C LEU A 172 -28.49 -21.90 -62.94
N TYR A 173 -27.82 -22.68 -62.09
CA TYR A 173 -26.54 -23.31 -62.40
C TYR A 173 -26.64 -24.23 -63.62
N VAL A 174 -27.61 -25.16 -63.64
CA VAL A 174 -27.79 -26.10 -64.75
C VAL A 174 -28.07 -25.37 -66.05
N SER A 175 -28.96 -24.37 -66.04
CA SER A 175 -29.33 -23.61 -67.24
C SER A 175 -28.16 -22.79 -67.81
N ASN A 176 -27.42 -22.11 -66.93
CA ASN A 176 -26.56 -21.00 -67.34
C ASN A 176 -25.07 -21.26 -67.17
N TYR A 177 -24.67 -22.14 -66.25
CA TYR A 177 -23.30 -22.28 -65.77
C TYR A 177 -22.68 -23.69 -65.98
N SER A 178 -23.49 -24.75 -66.14
CA SER A 178 -23.01 -26.15 -66.28
C SER A 178 -22.27 -26.49 -67.59
N LYS A 179 -22.31 -25.60 -68.59
CA LYS A 179 -21.96 -25.93 -69.98
C LYS A 179 -20.46 -26.15 -70.23
N ASN A 180 -19.59 -25.52 -69.45
CA ASN A 180 -18.13 -25.68 -69.54
C ASN A 180 -17.42 -25.12 -68.30
N ALA A 181 -16.16 -25.48 -68.12
CA ALA A 181 -15.34 -25.08 -66.98
C ALA A 181 -15.27 -23.55 -66.75
N ASN A 182 -15.20 -22.72 -67.81
CA ASN A 182 -15.15 -21.27 -67.66
C ASN A 182 -16.45 -20.72 -67.05
N LYS A 183 -17.59 -21.27 -67.46
CA LYS A 183 -18.89 -20.90 -66.91
C LYS A 183 -19.07 -21.39 -65.47
N GLN A 184 -18.53 -22.56 -65.14
CA GLN A 184 -18.54 -23.05 -63.76
C GLN A 184 -17.67 -22.16 -62.85
N SER A 185 -16.51 -21.71 -63.34
CA SER A 185 -15.67 -20.72 -62.65
C SER A 185 -16.42 -19.40 -62.44
N ASP A 186 -17.07 -18.84 -63.47
CA ASP A 186 -17.86 -17.60 -63.34
C ASP A 186 -18.97 -17.68 -62.29
N PHE A 187 -19.52 -18.87 -62.06
CA PHE A 187 -20.50 -19.09 -61.00
C PHE A 187 -19.87 -19.02 -59.60
N ILE A 188 -18.72 -19.69 -59.42
CA ILE A 188 -17.97 -19.73 -58.16
C ILE A 188 -17.46 -18.32 -57.84
N ASP A 189 -16.80 -17.66 -58.80
CA ASP A 189 -16.26 -16.29 -58.66
C ASP A 189 -17.33 -15.29 -58.17
N LYS A 190 -18.58 -15.46 -58.63
CA LYS A 190 -19.72 -14.61 -58.19
C LYS A 190 -20.18 -14.91 -56.78
N ILE A 191 -20.20 -16.19 -56.39
CA ILE A 191 -20.53 -16.57 -55.01
C ILE A 191 -19.43 -16.07 -54.07
N ASP A 192 -18.16 -16.19 -54.44
CA ASP A 192 -17.03 -15.70 -53.64
C ASP A 192 -17.06 -14.18 -53.51
N THR A 193 -17.32 -13.46 -54.62
CA THR A 193 -17.50 -12.00 -54.58
C THR A 193 -18.63 -11.60 -53.62
N TYR A 194 -19.73 -12.34 -53.62
CA TYR A 194 -20.83 -12.11 -52.69
C TYR A 194 -20.44 -12.45 -51.24
N ALA A 195 -19.73 -13.56 -51.00
CA ALA A 195 -19.26 -13.96 -49.68
C ALA A 195 -18.29 -12.92 -49.08
N GLU A 196 -17.36 -12.41 -49.90
CA GLU A 196 -16.39 -11.38 -49.53
C GLU A 196 -17.08 -10.04 -49.23
N SER A 197 -18.05 -9.62 -50.06
CA SER A 197 -18.81 -8.40 -49.81
C SER A 197 -19.53 -8.45 -48.46
N ASN A 198 -20.21 -9.56 -48.16
CA ASN A 198 -20.92 -9.73 -46.89
C ASN A 198 -19.95 -9.86 -45.70
N PHE A 199 -18.79 -10.50 -45.89
CA PHE A 199 -17.73 -10.51 -44.87
C PHE A 199 -17.29 -9.09 -44.52
N ASN A 200 -17.01 -8.27 -45.54
CA ASN A 200 -16.59 -6.89 -45.37
C ASN A 200 -17.69 -6.02 -44.75
N GLU A 201 -18.96 -6.26 -45.09
CA GLU A 201 -20.10 -5.64 -44.42
C GLU A 201 -20.15 -6.00 -42.92
N TYR A 202 -19.88 -7.26 -42.56
CA TYR A 202 -19.83 -7.69 -41.16
C TYR A 202 -18.63 -7.08 -40.41
N VAL A 203 -17.45 -7.06 -41.02
CA VAL A 203 -16.25 -6.42 -40.45
C VAL A 203 -16.54 -4.96 -40.11
N ASN A 204 -17.21 -4.25 -41.02
CA ASN A 204 -17.57 -2.83 -40.90
C ASN A 204 -18.86 -2.56 -40.11
N ASP A 205 -19.41 -3.55 -39.40
CA ASP A 205 -20.62 -3.44 -38.59
C ASP A 205 -21.91 -3.07 -39.37
N SER A 206 -21.93 -3.27 -40.69
CA SER A 206 -23.11 -3.03 -41.53
C SER A 206 -24.14 -4.16 -41.44
N ILE A 207 -23.69 -5.40 -41.24
CA ILE A 207 -24.57 -6.57 -41.00
C ILE A 207 -24.15 -7.29 -39.71
N SER A 208 -25.10 -8.00 -39.09
CA SER A 208 -24.81 -8.80 -37.89
C SER A 208 -24.08 -10.10 -38.22
N TYR A 209 -23.40 -10.69 -37.22
CA TYR A 209 -22.82 -12.03 -37.36
C TYR A 209 -23.89 -13.06 -37.74
N ASP A 210 -25.07 -13.02 -37.12
CA ASP A 210 -26.15 -13.96 -37.42
C ASP A 210 -26.66 -13.80 -38.85
N GLU A 211 -26.66 -12.58 -39.39
CA GLU A 211 -26.97 -12.33 -40.80
C GLU A 211 -25.89 -12.88 -41.73
N LEU A 212 -24.62 -12.63 -41.45
CA LEU A 212 -23.50 -13.21 -42.21
C LEU A 212 -23.59 -14.74 -42.23
N MET A 213 -23.80 -15.37 -41.07
CA MET A 213 -23.86 -16.83 -40.95
C MET A 213 -25.07 -17.44 -41.66
N ARG A 214 -26.22 -16.75 -41.70
CA ARG A 214 -27.35 -17.17 -42.54
C ARG A 214 -26.97 -17.20 -44.02
N LYS A 215 -26.30 -16.16 -44.51
CA LYS A 215 -25.85 -16.07 -45.91
C LYS A 215 -24.78 -17.14 -46.21
N TYR A 216 -23.83 -17.33 -45.30
CA TYR A 216 -22.80 -18.37 -45.42
C TYR A 216 -23.39 -19.79 -45.40
N SER A 217 -24.45 -20.04 -44.62
CA SER A 217 -25.13 -21.34 -44.62
C SER A 217 -25.77 -21.68 -45.98
N THR A 218 -26.34 -20.68 -46.67
CA THR A 218 -26.84 -20.87 -48.04
C THR A 218 -25.70 -21.19 -49.01
N ILE A 219 -24.59 -20.46 -48.94
CA ILE A 219 -23.40 -20.67 -49.78
C ILE A 219 -22.84 -22.08 -49.56
N GLN A 220 -22.68 -22.49 -48.30
CA GLN A 220 -22.24 -23.83 -47.94
C GLN A 220 -23.15 -24.91 -48.54
N SER A 221 -24.46 -24.74 -48.45
CA SER A 221 -25.43 -25.68 -49.03
C SER A 221 -25.32 -25.79 -50.56
N VAL A 222 -24.97 -24.69 -51.23
CA VAL A 222 -24.69 -24.69 -52.68
C VAL A 222 -23.38 -25.41 -52.96
N TYR A 223 -22.31 -25.13 -52.20
CA TYR A 223 -21.01 -25.77 -52.34
C TYR A 223 -21.09 -27.28 -52.11
N ASP A 224 -21.75 -27.73 -51.05
CA ASP A 224 -21.99 -29.15 -50.76
C ASP A 224 -22.72 -29.85 -51.91
N ARG A 225 -23.79 -29.23 -52.44
CA ARG A 225 -24.60 -29.78 -53.53
C ARG A 225 -23.80 -29.98 -54.81
N PHE A 226 -22.84 -29.10 -55.08
CA PHE A 226 -21.98 -29.17 -56.26
C PHE A 226 -20.60 -29.79 -55.98
N SER A 227 -20.37 -30.29 -54.76
CA SER A 227 -19.09 -30.84 -54.33
C SER A 227 -17.92 -29.87 -54.55
N ILE A 228 -18.17 -28.58 -54.32
CA ILE A 228 -17.18 -27.51 -54.37
C ILE A 228 -16.52 -27.45 -52.99
N ASN A 229 -15.19 -27.61 -52.96
CA ASN A 229 -14.39 -27.44 -51.75
C ASN A 229 -13.62 -26.14 -51.87
N ASP A 230 -14.06 -25.12 -51.15
CA ASP A 230 -13.44 -23.80 -51.14
C ASP A 230 -12.75 -23.52 -49.80
N SER A 231 -11.43 -23.62 -49.79
CA SER A 231 -10.63 -23.37 -48.59
C SER A 231 -10.65 -21.91 -48.14
N GLU A 232 -10.86 -20.97 -49.07
CA GLU A 232 -10.89 -19.54 -48.78
C GLU A 232 -12.21 -19.17 -48.10
N PHE A 233 -13.33 -19.70 -48.59
CA PHE A 233 -14.64 -19.57 -47.94
C PHE A 233 -14.63 -20.12 -46.49
N GLU A 234 -14.08 -21.32 -46.29
CA GLU A 234 -13.90 -21.91 -44.95
C GLU A 234 -13.00 -21.06 -44.05
N SER A 235 -11.95 -20.46 -44.62
CA SER A 235 -11.07 -19.53 -43.90
C SER A 235 -11.79 -18.23 -43.51
N ASN A 236 -12.66 -17.70 -44.38
CA ASN A 236 -13.47 -16.52 -44.11
C ASN A 236 -14.49 -16.77 -43.01
N MET A 237 -15.11 -17.95 -42.97
CA MET A 237 -16.01 -18.36 -41.88
C MET A 237 -15.29 -18.39 -40.53
N LYS A 238 -14.10 -19.01 -40.45
CA LYS A 238 -13.27 -19.00 -39.23
C LYS A 238 -12.81 -17.60 -38.83
N SER A 239 -12.53 -16.76 -39.82
CA SER A 239 -12.17 -15.36 -39.58
C SER A 239 -13.33 -14.58 -39.00
N ALA A 240 -14.56 -14.83 -39.46
CA ALA A 240 -15.77 -14.21 -38.92
C ALA A 240 -16.00 -14.58 -37.45
N ASP A 241 -15.79 -15.86 -37.10
CA ASP A 241 -15.85 -16.32 -35.70
C ASP A 241 -14.81 -15.61 -34.82
N SER A 242 -13.58 -15.51 -35.32
CA SER A 242 -12.49 -14.83 -34.61
C SER A 242 -12.79 -13.35 -34.40
N ILE A 243 -13.34 -12.67 -35.41
CA ILE A 243 -13.76 -11.26 -35.30
C ILE A 243 -14.90 -11.10 -34.29
N LYS A 244 -15.87 -12.03 -34.26
CA LYS A 244 -16.97 -12.02 -33.27
C LYS A 244 -16.44 -12.11 -31.85
N GLU A 245 -15.48 -13.01 -31.62
CA GLU A 245 -14.82 -13.16 -30.32
C GLU A 245 -14.14 -11.84 -29.90
N LEU A 246 -13.32 -11.24 -30.77
CA LEU A 246 -12.63 -9.98 -30.48
C LEU A 246 -13.60 -8.82 -30.23
N LYS A 247 -14.69 -8.70 -31.01
CA LYS A 247 -15.75 -7.72 -30.78
C LYS A 247 -16.41 -7.91 -29.41
N THR A 248 -16.68 -9.15 -29.03
CA THR A 248 -17.27 -9.48 -27.72
C THR A 248 -16.34 -9.11 -26.57
N MET A 249 -15.06 -9.46 -26.69
CA MET A 249 -14.04 -9.07 -25.71
C MET A 249 -13.90 -7.55 -25.61
N TYR A 250 -13.90 -6.84 -26.74
CA TYR A 250 -13.82 -5.39 -26.75
C TYR A 250 -14.98 -4.75 -25.95
N GLN A 251 -16.21 -5.20 -26.20
CA GLN A 251 -17.38 -4.73 -25.45
C GLN A 251 -17.29 -5.07 -23.96
N LYS A 252 -16.76 -6.24 -23.61
CA LYS A 252 -16.50 -6.62 -22.21
C LYS A 252 -15.50 -5.67 -21.53
N GLY A 253 -14.41 -5.32 -22.21
CA GLY A 253 -13.43 -4.35 -21.72
C GLY A 253 -14.05 -2.97 -21.49
N ILE A 254 -14.92 -2.51 -22.40
CA ILE A 254 -15.67 -1.26 -22.23
C ILE A 254 -16.60 -1.32 -21.02
N ALA A 255 -17.36 -2.40 -20.85
CA ALA A 255 -18.24 -2.57 -19.70
C ALA A 255 -17.47 -2.52 -18.36
N TYR A 256 -16.30 -3.17 -18.30
CA TYR A 256 -15.43 -3.09 -17.12
C TYR A 256 -14.93 -1.67 -16.85
N MET A 257 -14.64 -0.86 -17.87
CA MET A 257 -14.31 0.56 -17.68
C MET A 257 -15.49 1.36 -17.10
N GLU A 258 -16.72 1.11 -17.57
CA GLU A 258 -17.93 1.77 -17.06
C GLU A 258 -18.22 1.41 -15.60
N GLU A 259 -17.93 0.17 -15.22
CA GLU A 259 -17.99 -0.34 -13.84
C GLU A 259 -16.82 0.12 -12.96
N LYS A 260 -15.84 0.86 -13.54
CA LYS A 260 -14.56 1.24 -12.91
C LYS A 260 -13.71 0.06 -12.45
N ASN A 261 -13.98 -1.12 -13.00
CA ASN A 261 -13.15 -2.31 -12.84
C ASN A 261 -11.99 -2.28 -13.84
N TYR A 262 -11.11 -1.29 -13.69
CA TYR A 262 -10.04 -1.04 -14.63
C TYR A 262 -9.03 -2.20 -14.76
N PRO A 263 -8.66 -2.96 -13.69
CA PRO A 263 -7.78 -4.11 -13.83
C PRO A 263 -8.30 -5.15 -14.84
N ASP A 264 -9.58 -5.52 -14.73
CA ASP A 264 -10.20 -6.48 -15.64
C ASP A 264 -10.34 -5.91 -17.06
N ALA A 265 -10.61 -4.61 -17.21
CA ALA A 265 -10.61 -3.94 -18.50
C ALA A 265 -9.24 -4.02 -19.19
N ILE A 266 -8.16 -3.73 -18.46
CA ILE A 266 -6.78 -3.77 -18.95
C ILE A 266 -6.42 -5.18 -19.39
N GLU A 267 -6.73 -6.20 -18.58
CA GLU A 267 -6.45 -7.60 -18.91
C GLU A 267 -7.15 -8.03 -20.21
N VAL A 268 -8.43 -7.69 -20.37
CA VAL A 268 -9.19 -8.00 -21.59
C VAL A 268 -8.60 -7.30 -22.81
N PHE A 269 -8.22 -6.02 -22.70
CA PHE A 269 -7.60 -5.31 -23.82
C PHE A 269 -6.20 -5.86 -24.16
N GLU A 270 -5.41 -6.24 -23.16
CA GLU A 270 -4.13 -6.92 -23.36
C GLU A 270 -4.30 -8.26 -24.09
N GLU A 271 -5.33 -9.03 -23.75
CA GLU A 271 -5.65 -10.28 -24.45
C GLU A 271 -6.06 -10.04 -25.91
N ILE A 272 -6.85 -9.01 -26.18
CA ILE A 272 -7.19 -8.61 -27.57
C ILE A 272 -5.92 -8.28 -28.36
N LEU A 273 -4.98 -7.50 -27.80
CA LEU A 273 -3.73 -7.16 -28.48
C LEU A 273 -2.79 -8.36 -28.67
N LYS A 274 -2.86 -9.37 -27.81
CA LYS A 274 -2.15 -10.65 -28.01
C LYS A 274 -2.73 -11.43 -29.19
N LYS A 275 -4.06 -11.45 -29.34
CA LYS A 275 -4.75 -12.14 -30.45
C LYS A 275 -4.70 -11.36 -31.76
N SER A 276 -4.78 -10.02 -31.70
CA SER A 276 -4.77 -9.10 -32.84
C SER A 276 -4.08 -7.80 -32.47
N LYS A 277 -2.78 -7.73 -32.77
CA LYS A 277 -1.90 -6.60 -32.41
C LYS A 277 -2.40 -5.23 -32.89
N ASN A 278 -3.13 -5.20 -34.01
CA ASN A 278 -3.60 -3.98 -34.65
C ASN A 278 -5.12 -3.82 -34.55
N TYR A 279 -5.77 -4.43 -33.55
CA TYR A 279 -7.21 -4.25 -33.36
C TYR A 279 -7.52 -2.75 -33.13
N PRO A 280 -8.44 -2.15 -33.89
CA PRO A 280 -8.68 -0.71 -33.83
C PRO A 280 -9.06 -0.21 -32.44
N ASN A 281 -8.48 0.92 -32.03
CA ASN A 281 -8.78 1.65 -30.79
C ASN A 281 -8.48 0.91 -29.46
N VAL A 282 -8.07 -0.35 -29.47
CA VAL A 282 -7.82 -1.12 -28.23
C VAL A 282 -6.61 -0.59 -27.47
N ALA A 283 -5.52 -0.25 -28.16
CA ALA A 283 -4.34 0.31 -27.51
C ALA A 283 -4.66 1.63 -26.80
N ASP A 284 -5.46 2.49 -27.43
CA ASP A 284 -5.92 3.75 -26.84
C ASP A 284 -6.82 3.48 -25.63
N LYS A 285 -7.78 2.55 -25.74
CA LYS A 285 -8.67 2.18 -24.62
C LYS A 285 -7.94 1.56 -23.44
N MET A 286 -6.94 0.73 -23.71
CA MET A 286 -6.07 0.17 -22.68
C MET A 286 -5.26 1.26 -21.97
N SER A 287 -4.75 2.24 -22.72
CA SER A 287 -4.06 3.41 -22.16
C SER A 287 -5.00 4.28 -21.30
N GLU A 288 -6.23 4.53 -21.78
CA GLU A 288 -7.28 5.21 -21.01
C GLU A 288 -7.59 4.47 -19.70
N ALA A 289 -7.75 3.15 -19.73
CA ALA A 289 -8.00 2.33 -18.55
C ALA A 289 -6.84 2.37 -17.55
N LYS A 290 -5.58 2.27 -18.03
CA LYS A 290 -4.37 2.42 -17.19
C LYS A 290 -4.31 3.79 -16.51
N SER A 291 -4.57 4.85 -17.26
CA SER A 291 -4.61 6.22 -16.74
C SER A 291 -5.71 6.41 -15.68
N ALA A 292 -6.92 5.93 -15.96
CA ALA A 292 -8.04 6.01 -15.04
C ALA A 292 -7.80 5.21 -13.75
N TYR A 293 -7.19 4.02 -13.86
CA TYR A 293 -6.84 3.21 -12.70
C TYR A 293 -5.80 3.90 -11.82
N LYS A 294 -4.75 4.46 -12.42
CA LYS A 294 -3.74 5.24 -11.71
C LYS A 294 -4.37 6.41 -10.96
N GLN A 295 -5.27 7.17 -11.61
CA GLN A 295 -5.98 8.27 -10.97
C GLN A 295 -6.87 7.79 -9.81
N GLN A 296 -7.55 6.65 -9.96
CA GLN A 296 -8.36 6.07 -8.90
C GLN A 296 -7.51 5.72 -7.68
N LEU A 297 -6.39 5.03 -7.86
CA LEU A 297 -5.49 4.67 -6.75
C LEU A 297 -4.92 5.92 -6.07
N MET A 298 -4.48 6.92 -6.84
CA MET A 298 -4.00 8.19 -6.28
C MET A 298 -5.07 8.90 -5.45
N SER A 299 -6.31 8.96 -5.95
CA SER A 299 -7.42 9.62 -5.23
C SER A 299 -7.76 8.89 -3.93
N GLN A 300 -7.80 7.55 -3.96
CA GLN A 300 -8.03 6.74 -2.76
C GLN A 300 -6.90 6.90 -1.73
N ALA A 301 -5.65 6.94 -2.19
CA ALA A 301 -4.50 7.21 -1.32
C ALA A 301 -4.59 8.61 -0.69
N ASP A 302 -4.94 9.65 -1.47
CA ASP A 302 -5.10 11.01 -0.96
C ASP A 302 -6.23 11.12 0.07
N GLU A 303 -7.36 10.43 -0.12
CA GLU A 303 -8.43 10.34 0.89
C GLU A 303 -7.93 9.73 2.21
N LYS A 304 -7.10 8.69 2.14
CA LYS A 304 -6.47 8.06 3.31
C LYS A 304 -5.44 8.98 3.98
N ILE A 305 -4.62 9.69 3.21
CA ILE A 305 -3.68 10.69 3.71
C ILE A 305 -4.42 11.80 4.46
N ASN A 306 -5.50 12.33 3.88
CA ASN A 306 -6.30 13.41 4.47
C ASN A 306 -6.99 12.98 5.78
N SER A 307 -7.31 11.70 5.93
CA SER A 307 -7.85 11.11 7.16
C SER A 307 -6.78 10.65 8.15
N LYS A 308 -5.49 10.89 7.85
CA LYS A 308 -4.31 10.42 8.61
C LYS A 308 -4.20 8.90 8.74
N ASP A 309 -4.92 8.15 7.89
CA ASP A 309 -4.76 6.70 7.75
C ASP A 309 -3.57 6.41 6.83
N TYR A 310 -2.36 6.68 7.33
CA TYR A 310 -1.13 6.52 6.55
C TYR A 310 -0.85 5.06 6.19
N SER A 311 -1.27 4.10 7.03
CA SER A 311 -1.15 2.68 6.71
C SER A 311 -2.00 2.33 5.49
N GLY A 312 -3.27 2.72 5.47
CA GLY A 312 -4.15 2.49 4.32
C GLY A 312 -3.69 3.24 3.07
N ALA A 313 -3.14 4.45 3.21
CA ALA A 313 -2.58 5.20 2.10
C ALA A 313 -1.37 4.48 1.48
N LEU A 314 -0.42 4.03 2.30
CA LEU A 314 0.78 3.34 1.84
C LEU A 314 0.43 2.02 1.16
N GLU A 315 -0.53 1.24 1.68
CA GLU A 315 -1.00 0.01 1.04
C GLU A 315 -1.53 0.25 -0.39
N ILE A 316 -2.34 1.30 -0.58
CA ILE A 316 -2.87 1.66 -1.90
C ILE A 316 -1.74 2.11 -2.84
N LEU A 317 -0.78 2.89 -2.34
CA LEU A 317 0.33 3.37 -3.12
C LEU A 317 1.28 2.24 -3.53
N GLU A 318 1.61 1.33 -2.63
CA GLU A 318 2.44 0.14 -2.89
C GLU A 318 1.76 -0.81 -3.88
N LYS A 319 0.42 -0.97 -3.79
CA LYS A 319 -0.35 -1.68 -4.81
C LYS A 319 -0.18 -1.05 -6.19
N GLY A 320 -0.22 0.29 -6.26
CA GLY A 320 0.00 1.02 -7.50
C GLY A 320 1.42 0.90 -8.04
N GLU A 321 2.43 1.00 -7.17
CA GLU A 321 3.85 0.80 -7.52
C GLU A 321 4.08 -0.60 -8.12
N ASN A 322 3.50 -1.63 -7.50
CA ASN A 322 3.60 -3.00 -7.99
C ASN A 322 2.88 -3.22 -9.32
N TYR A 323 1.78 -2.51 -9.56
CA TYR A 323 1.03 -2.63 -10.81
C TYR A 323 1.67 -1.84 -11.96
N PHE A 324 2.21 -0.65 -11.67
CA PHE A 324 2.81 0.28 -12.62
C PHE A 324 4.33 0.36 -12.40
N THR A 325 5.04 -0.75 -12.60
CA THR A 325 6.46 -0.90 -12.26
C THR A 325 7.38 0.10 -12.95
N ASP A 326 7.02 0.57 -14.15
CA ASP A 326 7.79 1.54 -14.94
C ASP A 326 7.43 3.00 -14.63
N ASP A 327 6.51 3.24 -13.69
CA ASP A 327 5.99 4.55 -13.34
C ASP A 327 6.42 4.98 -11.93
N SER A 328 7.33 5.96 -11.85
CA SER A 328 7.87 6.46 -10.59
C SER A 328 6.90 7.33 -9.77
N THR A 329 5.66 7.54 -10.22
CA THR A 329 4.70 8.39 -9.53
C THR A 329 4.33 7.82 -8.16
N PHE A 330 4.10 6.51 -8.06
CA PHE A 330 3.75 5.86 -6.80
C PHE A 330 4.92 5.88 -5.82
N SER A 331 6.12 5.51 -6.25
CA SER A 331 7.32 5.52 -5.41
C SER A 331 7.67 6.92 -4.89
N SER A 332 7.49 7.94 -5.74
CA SER A 332 7.65 9.35 -5.36
C SER A 332 6.63 9.76 -4.30
N LYS A 333 5.36 9.37 -4.45
CA LYS A 333 4.30 9.68 -3.48
C LYS A 333 4.49 8.95 -2.15
N ILE A 334 4.94 7.69 -2.17
CA ILE A 334 5.32 6.93 -0.95
C ILE A 334 6.41 7.68 -0.18
N THR A 335 7.44 8.13 -0.89
CA THR A 335 8.55 8.89 -0.30
C THR A 335 8.08 10.22 0.30
N GLU A 336 7.21 10.94 -0.40
CA GLU A 336 6.58 12.18 0.08
C GLU A 336 5.79 11.94 1.37
N VAL A 337 4.93 10.92 1.39
CA VAL A 337 4.12 10.58 2.57
C VAL A 337 4.99 10.22 3.77
N LYS A 338 5.99 9.34 3.59
CA LYS A 338 6.91 8.95 4.67
C LYS A 338 7.69 10.15 5.21
N ASN A 339 8.16 11.05 4.34
CA ASN A 339 8.85 12.27 4.77
C ASN A 339 7.93 13.22 5.55
N ASN A 340 6.68 13.38 5.12
CA ASN A 340 5.70 14.20 5.84
C ASN A 340 5.41 13.61 7.23
N VAL A 341 5.14 12.30 7.32
CA VAL A 341 4.94 11.60 8.61
C VAL A 341 6.15 11.77 9.52
N LYS A 342 7.36 11.56 9.00
CA LYS A 342 8.61 11.75 9.74
C LYS A 342 8.72 13.16 10.31
N ASN A 343 8.61 14.18 9.46
CA ASN A 343 8.80 15.57 9.86
C ASN A 343 7.75 16.04 10.88
N THR A 344 6.48 15.66 10.68
CA THR A 344 5.41 15.93 11.63
C THR A 344 5.68 15.26 12.97
N ALA A 345 6.04 13.98 12.98
CA ALA A 345 6.32 13.25 14.21
C ALA A 345 7.50 13.83 15.00
N LEU A 346 8.58 14.24 14.31
CA LEU A 346 9.72 14.90 14.95
C LEU A 346 9.29 16.20 15.65
N SER A 347 8.49 17.04 14.97
CA SER A 347 8.00 18.30 15.54
C SER A 347 7.01 18.07 16.68
N GLU A 348 6.06 17.14 16.53
CA GLU A 348 5.05 16.84 17.54
C GLU A 348 5.68 16.19 18.77
N ALA A 349 6.67 15.30 18.59
CA ALA A 349 7.37 14.67 19.71
C ALA A 349 8.17 15.69 20.53
N GLU A 350 8.78 16.71 19.91
CA GLU A 350 9.48 17.78 20.64
C GLU A 350 8.50 18.66 21.44
N SER A 351 7.34 18.97 20.85
CA SER A 351 6.28 19.71 21.54
C SER A 351 5.67 18.90 22.71
N ALA A 352 5.42 17.61 22.48
CA ALA A 352 4.96 16.68 23.51
C ALA A 352 6.02 16.52 24.61
N PHE A 353 7.31 16.49 24.28
CA PHE A 353 8.37 16.44 25.28
C PHE A 353 8.32 17.68 26.16
N SER A 354 8.02 18.82 25.56
CA SER A 354 7.90 20.11 26.23
C SER A 354 6.71 20.20 27.18
N THR A 355 5.60 19.51 26.92
CA THR A 355 4.30 19.72 27.60
C THR A 355 3.73 18.49 28.30
N GLU A 356 3.95 17.30 27.76
CA GLU A 356 3.38 16.02 28.19
C GLU A 356 4.46 15.02 28.69
N GLY A 357 5.74 15.27 28.40
CA GLY A 357 6.87 14.45 28.83
C GLY A 357 7.28 13.36 27.84
N TYR A 358 8.37 12.64 28.17
CA TYR A 358 9.03 11.69 27.27
C TYR A 358 8.13 10.55 26.79
N GLN A 359 7.16 10.09 27.59
CA GLN A 359 6.33 8.93 27.25
C GLN A 359 5.47 9.20 26.01
N LYS A 360 4.92 10.42 25.91
CA LYS A 360 4.14 10.85 24.75
C LYS A 360 5.03 10.97 23.52
N SER A 361 6.21 11.58 23.65
CA SER A 361 7.19 11.71 22.58
C SER A 361 7.64 10.36 22.02
N ILE A 362 7.94 9.39 22.90
CA ILE A 362 8.28 8.02 22.50
C ILE A 362 7.15 7.41 21.68
N THR A 363 5.91 7.51 22.14
CA THR A 363 4.74 6.96 21.44
C THR A 363 4.56 7.56 20.04
N ILE A 364 4.73 8.88 19.91
CA ILE A 364 4.64 9.59 18.61
C ILE A 364 5.72 9.08 17.65
N ILE A 365 6.97 8.98 18.12
CA ILE A 365 8.09 8.53 17.28
C ILE A 365 7.96 7.04 16.91
N GLU A 366 7.59 6.17 17.84
CA GLU A 366 7.37 4.74 17.56
C GLU A 366 6.25 4.53 16.54
N THR A 367 5.17 5.33 16.63
CA THR A 367 4.11 5.34 15.63
C THR A 367 4.64 5.74 14.25
N ALA A 368 5.45 6.79 14.16
CA ALA A 368 6.06 7.20 12.89
C ALA A 368 7.01 6.16 12.30
N ILE A 369 7.81 5.48 13.13
CA ILE A 369 8.69 4.39 12.70
C ILE A 369 7.87 3.26 12.08
N SER A 370 6.69 2.93 12.63
CA SER A 370 5.81 1.90 12.08
C SER A 370 5.34 2.18 10.64
N PHE A 371 5.29 3.45 10.23
CA PHE A 371 4.91 3.87 8.88
C PHE A 371 6.12 4.08 7.95
N CYS A 372 7.22 4.63 8.49
CA CYS A 372 8.39 5.00 7.69
C CYS A 372 9.35 3.81 7.46
N GLY A 373 9.35 2.83 8.35
CA GLY A 373 10.41 1.82 8.43
C GLY A 373 11.69 2.36 9.09
N GLU A 374 12.82 1.70 8.83
CA GLU A 374 14.11 2.13 9.37
C GLU A 374 14.46 3.56 8.91
N ASN A 375 14.62 4.46 9.88
CA ASN A 375 14.98 5.84 9.64
C ASN A 375 15.89 6.35 10.76
N GLU A 376 17.05 6.88 10.39
CA GLU A 376 18.08 7.31 11.34
C GLU A 376 17.60 8.47 12.23
N GLU A 377 16.90 9.46 11.67
CA GLU A 377 16.41 10.61 12.42
C GLU A 377 15.36 10.20 13.47
N LEU A 378 14.41 9.34 13.10
CA LEU A 378 13.43 8.80 14.05
C LEU A 378 14.08 7.93 15.12
N THR A 379 15.08 7.12 14.75
CA THR A 379 15.83 6.29 15.70
C THR A 379 16.60 7.16 16.71
N ASN A 380 17.25 8.22 16.23
CA ASN A 380 17.96 9.17 17.08
C ASN A 380 17.00 9.92 18.02
N ALA A 381 15.84 10.35 17.51
CA ALA A 381 14.81 10.98 18.33
C ALA A 381 14.27 10.01 19.40
N LEU A 382 14.02 8.74 19.05
CA LEU A 382 13.58 7.72 19.99
C LEU A 382 14.60 7.51 21.12
N ASN A 383 15.89 7.40 20.76
CA ASN A 383 16.98 7.26 21.73
C ASN A 383 17.12 8.49 22.63
N LYS A 384 16.97 9.70 22.08
CA LYS A 384 16.92 10.96 22.85
C LYS A 384 15.87 10.89 23.95
N TYR A 385 14.64 10.51 23.63
CA TYR A 385 13.54 10.48 24.61
C TYR A 385 13.65 9.29 25.58
N LYS A 386 14.14 8.12 25.12
CA LYS A 386 14.39 6.96 25.99
C LYS A 386 15.45 7.24 27.07
N ALA A 387 16.36 8.18 26.84
CA ALA A 387 17.34 8.60 27.86
C ALA A 387 16.72 9.29 29.08
N TYR A 388 15.45 9.73 28.99
CA TYR A 388 14.72 10.35 30.12
C TYR A 388 13.86 9.36 30.90
N VAL A 389 13.81 8.09 30.50
CA VAL A 389 13.07 7.05 31.22
C VAL A 389 13.79 6.77 32.55
N PRO A 390 13.14 6.99 33.72
CA PRO A 390 13.75 6.70 35.01
C PRO A 390 14.05 5.20 35.17
N VAL A 391 15.16 4.89 35.82
CA VAL A 391 15.62 3.52 36.05
C VAL A 391 15.73 3.28 37.55
N ASN A 392 15.16 2.18 38.04
CA ASN A 392 15.40 1.77 39.41
C ASN A 392 16.78 1.11 39.53
N ILE A 393 17.57 1.51 40.52
CA ILE A 393 18.94 1.03 40.72
C ILE A 393 19.01 -0.49 40.85
N VAL A 394 17.94 -1.15 41.34
CA VAL A 394 17.91 -2.62 41.47
C VAL A 394 17.90 -3.35 40.13
N ASP A 395 17.56 -2.62 39.06
CA ASP A 395 17.60 -3.08 37.67
C ASP A 395 18.96 -2.76 37.01
N ILE A 396 19.90 -2.13 37.73
CA ILE A 396 21.28 -1.88 37.29
C ILE A 396 22.22 -2.83 38.04
N ASP A 397 23.02 -3.60 37.31
CA ASP A 397 24.00 -4.47 37.95
C ASP A 397 25.14 -3.65 38.58
N PRO A 398 25.50 -3.89 39.86
CA PRO A 398 26.61 -3.21 40.49
C PRO A 398 27.94 -3.67 39.87
N SER A 399 28.82 -2.69 39.60
CA SER A 399 30.18 -2.91 39.11
C SER A 399 31.15 -3.38 40.20
N GLU A 400 30.83 -3.13 41.47
CA GLU A 400 31.63 -3.50 42.63
C GLU A 400 30.70 -3.66 43.85
N THR A 401 30.99 -4.65 44.69
CA THR A 401 30.31 -4.85 45.98
C THR A 401 31.33 -5.20 47.06
N SER A 402 30.99 -4.95 48.32
CA SER A 402 31.74 -5.46 49.47
C SER A 402 31.87 -6.99 49.43
N ARG A 403 33.00 -7.53 49.91
CA ARG A 403 33.27 -8.98 49.88
C ARG A 403 32.53 -9.76 50.95
N ASN A 404 32.53 -9.25 52.18
CA ASN A 404 32.06 -9.96 53.36
C ASN A 404 30.60 -9.63 53.67
N ASN A 405 30.32 -8.34 53.78
CA ASN A 405 28.98 -7.79 53.94
C ASN A 405 28.38 -7.56 52.56
N LYS A 406 27.06 -7.67 52.40
CA LYS A 406 26.44 -7.59 51.07
C LYS A 406 25.28 -6.62 51.08
N VAL A 407 25.14 -5.88 49.98
CA VAL A 407 23.90 -5.19 49.63
C VAL A 407 23.12 -6.12 48.71
N GLU A 408 21.88 -6.40 49.08
CA GLU A 408 20.97 -7.29 48.36
C GLU A 408 19.73 -6.51 47.91
N LYS A 409 19.07 -7.02 46.87
CA LYS A 409 17.80 -6.48 46.36
C LYS A 409 16.63 -7.35 46.77
N GLY A 410 15.51 -6.72 47.08
CA GLY A 410 14.26 -7.38 47.46
C GLY A 410 13.11 -6.90 46.59
N GLU A 411 12.10 -7.77 46.43
CA GLU A 411 10.84 -7.39 45.78
C GLU A 411 9.99 -6.49 46.69
N THR A 412 10.02 -6.78 48.00
CA THR A 412 9.30 -6.02 49.03
C THR A 412 10.09 -5.91 50.34
N GLY A 413 9.92 -4.79 51.04
CA GLY A 413 10.35 -4.58 52.43
C GLY A 413 9.23 -3.97 53.26
N VAL A 414 9.23 -4.18 54.57
CA VAL A 414 8.20 -3.65 55.48
C VAL A 414 8.87 -2.79 56.54
N ASP A 415 8.36 -1.57 56.72
CA ASP A 415 8.91 -0.63 57.70
C ASP A 415 8.33 -0.83 59.12
N ASN A 416 8.92 -0.14 60.09
CA ASN A 416 8.52 -0.12 61.50
C ASN A 416 7.10 0.45 61.77
N THR A 417 6.44 1.03 60.76
CA THR A 417 5.02 1.43 60.80
C THR A 417 4.09 0.37 60.20
N ASN A 418 4.66 -0.75 59.72
CA ASN A 418 4.02 -1.84 58.97
C ASN A 418 3.55 -1.46 57.56
N GLN A 419 4.09 -0.39 56.98
CA GLN A 419 3.87 -0.08 55.57
C GLN A 419 4.82 -0.92 54.69
N THR A 420 4.29 -1.43 53.58
CA THR A 420 5.04 -2.25 52.61
C THR A 420 5.56 -1.39 51.47
N HIS A 421 6.84 -1.57 51.16
CA HIS A 421 7.58 -0.90 50.10
C HIS A 421 8.00 -1.91 49.03
N LYS A 422 8.04 -1.48 47.77
CA LYS A 422 8.46 -2.34 46.64
C LYS A 422 9.89 -2.00 46.20
N LYS A 423 10.59 -2.98 45.61
CA LYS A 423 11.95 -2.83 45.06
C LYS A 423 12.91 -2.16 46.06
N ASN A 424 13.20 -2.88 47.14
CA ASN A 424 14.06 -2.41 48.21
C ASN A 424 15.52 -2.86 48.05
N LEU A 425 16.44 -2.04 48.51
CA LEU A 425 17.83 -2.37 48.81
C LEU A 425 18.01 -2.48 50.31
N TYR A 426 18.67 -3.55 50.73
CA TYR A 426 18.98 -3.81 52.12
C TYR A 426 20.36 -4.45 52.22
N ALA A 427 20.91 -4.51 53.42
CA ALA A 427 22.24 -5.05 53.63
C ALA A 427 22.26 -6.16 54.68
N PHE A 428 23.20 -7.08 54.52
CA PHE A 428 23.53 -8.09 55.52
C PHE A 428 24.93 -7.86 56.06
N HIS A 429 25.06 -8.10 57.36
CA HIS A 429 26.35 -8.13 58.03
C HIS A 429 26.78 -9.57 58.31
N ARG A 430 28.03 -9.90 58.03
CA ARG A 430 28.65 -11.21 58.28
C ARG A 430 29.47 -11.15 59.56
N LEU A 431 29.36 -12.22 60.36
CA LEU A 431 30.13 -12.42 61.59
C LEU A 431 31.61 -12.05 61.44
N TYR A 432 32.10 -11.21 62.36
CA TYR A 432 33.49 -10.75 62.48
C TYR A 432 34.01 -9.87 61.34
N SER A 433 33.15 -9.36 60.46
CA SER A 433 33.54 -8.37 59.44
C SER A 433 33.53 -6.97 60.05
N GLN A 434 34.61 -6.22 59.90
CA GLN A 434 34.63 -4.77 60.19
C GLN A 434 34.38 -3.92 58.94
N ASP A 435 34.18 -4.55 57.78
CA ASP A 435 33.94 -3.85 56.51
C ASP A 435 32.49 -3.35 56.43
N ASP A 436 32.22 -2.23 55.78
CA ASP A 436 30.83 -1.83 55.48
C ASP A 436 30.21 -2.68 54.37
N ALA A 437 28.89 -2.83 54.37
CA ALA A 437 28.16 -3.33 53.21
C ALA A 437 28.06 -2.22 52.17
N TYR A 438 28.50 -2.45 50.93
CA TYR A 438 28.33 -1.48 49.85
C TYR A 438 28.10 -2.11 48.48
N ALA A 439 27.51 -1.31 47.59
CA ALA A 439 27.41 -1.56 46.15
C ALA A 439 27.73 -0.29 45.35
N VAL A 440 28.42 -0.45 44.22
CA VAL A 440 28.83 0.63 43.31
C VAL A 440 28.20 0.45 41.94
N TYR A 441 27.36 1.39 41.54
CA TYR A 441 26.59 1.36 40.30
C TYR A 441 27.23 2.25 39.23
N PRO A 442 27.49 1.74 38.02
CA PRO A 442 28.08 2.52 36.93
C PRO A 442 27.00 3.39 36.25
N LEU A 443 26.87 4.64 36.68
CA LEU A 443 25.89 5.57 36.12
C LEU A 443 26.36 6.23 34.81
N MET A 444 27.68 6.29 34.58
CA MET A 444 28.29 6.84 33.36
C MET A 444 27.87 8.29 33.05
N GLY A 445 27.49 9.07 34.06
CA GLY A 445 26.99 10.45 33.90
C GLY A 445 25.65 10.58 33.18
N LYS A 446 24.86 9.50 33.07
CA LYS A 446 23.58 9.49 32.33
C LYS A 446 22.41 10.17 33.08
N TYR A 447 22.53 10.28 34.39
CA TYR A 447 21.48 10.74 35.29
C TYR A 447 21.94 11.97 36.06
N ASP A 448 20.98 12.79 36.49
CA ASP A 448 21.24 13.99 37.30
C ASP A 448 20.50 13.97 38.64
N THR A 449 19.54 13.06 38.82
CA THR A 449 18.72 12.99 40.03
C THR A 449 18.64 11.57 40.52
N LEU A 450 18.86 11.38 41.82
CA LEU A 450 18.59 10.15 42.56
C LEU A 450 17.47 10.42 43.56
N THR A 451 16.38 9.69 43.45
CA THR A 451 15.29 9.70 44.44
C THR A 451 15.18 8.35 45.11
N PHE A 452 14.83 8.33 46.39
CA PHE A 452 14.58 7.10 47.15
C PHE A 452 13.81 7.40 48.43
N GLU A 453 13.29 6.34 49.02
CA GLU A 453 12.72 6.35 50.36
C GLU A 453 13.64 5.56 51.29
N ALA A 454 14.09 6.16 52.38
CA ALA A 454 14.80 5.44 53.44
C ALA A 454 13.84 5.11 54.57
N TYR A 455 13.99 3.95 55.19
CA TYR A 455 13.15 3.54 56.32
C TYR A 455 13.83 2.52 57.24
N ARG A 456 13.31 2.41 58.46
CA ARG A 456 13.66 1.37 59.43
C ARG A 456 12.81 0.12 59.14
N SER A 457 13.46 -1.01 58.93
CA SER A 457 12.85 -2.33 58.77
C SER A 457 12.11 -2.78 60.02
N ASN A 458 10.99 -3.50 59.87
CA ASN A 458 10.31 -4.18 60.99
C ASN A 458 10.90 -5.55 61.35
N TYR A 459 11.96 -6.00 60.65
CA TYR A 459 12.55 -7.33 60.82
C TYR A 459 13.06 -7.58 62.25
N ASP A 460 13.69 -6.59 62.87
CA ASP A 460 14.08 -6.63 64.28
C ASP A 460 13.81 -5.29 64.98
N THR A 461 12.66 -5.24 65.65
CA THR A 461 12.21 -4.08 66.44
C THR A 461 12.75 -4.09 67.88
N SER A 462 13.48 -5.14 68.26
CA SER A 462 13.93 -5.35 69.65
C SER A 462 15.26 -4.65 69.95
N THR A 463 16.07 -4.35 68.94
CA THR A 463 17.36 -3.67 69.09
C THR A 463 17.23 -2.15 69.02
N ASP A 464 18.03 -1.44 69.84
CA ASP A 464 18.21 0.01 69.76
C ASP A 464 19.35 0.41 68.80
N GLU A 465 19.83 -0.54 67.99
CA GLU A 465 20.91 -0.35 67.02
C GLU A 465 20.52 0.66 65.94
N SER A 466 21.42 1.58 65.61
CA SER A 466 21.28 2.49 64.46
C SER A 466 22.22 2.09 63.34
N ILE A 467 21.84 2.47 62.12
CA ILE A 467 22.67 2.32 60.93
C ILE A 467 22.77 3.65 60.20
N THR A 468 23.92 3.91 59.60
CA THR A 468 24.09 5.05 58.70
C THR A 468 24.12 4.57 57.26
N ILE A 469 23.22 5.07 56.42
CA ILE A 469 23.28 4.88 54.98
C ILE A 469 23.94 6.10 54.35
N LYS A 470 25.08 5.89 53.70
CA LYS A 470 25.85 6.92 53.00
C LYS A 470 25.80 6.72 51.50
N ILE A 471 25.63 7.80 50.75
CA ILE A 471 25.58 7.81 49.30
C ILE A 471 26.74 8.66 48.80
N PHE A 472 27.56 8.10 47.92
CA PHE A 472 28.69 8.78 47.32
C PHE A 472 28.56 8.82 45.80
N GLY A 473 28.90 9.96 45.20
CA GLY A 473 29.14 10.12 43.78
C GLY A 473 30.63 10.31 43.53
N ASP A 474 31.25 9.41 42.76
CA ASP A 474 32.68 9.49 42.42
C ASP A 474 33.61 9.69 43.65
N ASN A 475 33.29 9.01 44.75
CA ASN A 475 33.95 9.08 46.07
C ASN A 475 33.70 10.35 46.89
N THR A 476 32.83 11.26 46.43
CA THR A 476 32.37 12.41 47.21
C THR A 476 31.06 12.04 47.90
N GLU A 477 30.97 12.25 49.22
CA GLU A 477 29.74 12.02 49.98
C GLU A 477 28.68 13.03 49.56
N LEU A 478 27.53 12.54 49.10
CA LEU A 478 26.39 13.35 48.66
C LEU A 478 25.29 13.38 49.72
N GLN A 479 25.15 12.32 50.50
CA GLN A 479 24.13 12.19 51.53
C GLN A 479 24.54 11.17 52.59
N SER A 480 24.14 11.43 53.84
CA SER A 480 24.33 10.53 54.99
C SER A 480 23.07 10.55 55.86
N ILE A 481 22.48 9.37 56.11
CA ILE A 481 21.19 9.21 56.79
C ILE A 481 21.37 8.24 57.95
N VAL A 482 21.15 8.71 59.17
CA VAL A 482 21.11 7.86 60.37
C VAL A 482 19.70 7.32 60.55
N ILE A 483 19.55 6.00 60.52
CA ILE A 483 18.29 5.29 60.72
C ILE A 483 18.36 4.62 62.10
N ASP A 484 17.71 5.23 63.07
CA ASP A 484 17.52 4.67 64.41
C ASP A 484 16.16 3.95 64.54
N LYS A 485 15.86 3.45 65.73
CA LYS A 485 14.62 2.70 66.03
C LYS A 485 13.34 3.52 65.79
N GLY A 486 13.39 4.83 66.00
CA GLY A 486 12.26 5.74 65.84
C GLY A 486 12.16 6.36 64.44
N PHE A 487 13.06 6.00 63.53
CA PHE A 487 13.10 6.57 62.19
C PHE A 487 11.85 6.17 61.40
N ASN A 488 11.06 7.17 60.99
CA ASN A 488 9.92 6.98 60.10
C ASN A 488 10.38 7.01 58.63
N PRO A 489 9.67 6.32 57.72
CA PRO A 489 9.94 6.40 56.29
C PRO A 489 10.02 7.86 55.80
N ASN A 490 11.06 8.17 55.03
CA ASN A 490 11.28 9.52 54.53
C ASN A 490 11.85 9.50 53.12
N GLN A 491 11.42 10.46 52.30
CA GLN A 491 11.84 10.59 50.91
C GLN A 491 13.02 11.54 50.78
N TYR A 492 13.93 11.19 49.87
CA TYR A 492 15.13 11.92 49.58
C TYR A 492 15.26 12.15 48.08
N SER A 493 15.86 13.28 47.72
CA SER A 493 16.24 13.65 46.35
C SER A 493 17.63 14.24 46.37
N ILE A 494 18.54 13.70 45.56
CA ILE A 494 19.95 14.06 45.52
C ILE A 494 20.34 14.42 44.09
N ASP A 495 21.08 15.50 43.92
CA ASP A 495 21.76 15.83 42.66
C ASP A 495 22.96 14.89 42.45
N ILE A 496 22.91 14.13 41.36
CA ILE A 496 23.96 13.22 40.91
C ILE A 496 24.48 13.61 39.51
N SER A 497 24.33 14.89 39.13
CA SER A 497 24.77 15.41 37.84
C SER A 497 26.23 15.07 37.55
N GLY A 498 26.44 14.37 36.43
CA GLY A 498 27.78 13.99 35.96
C GLY A 498 28.43 12.83 36.72
N VAL A 499 27.78 12.27 37.75
CA VAL A 499 28.32 11.14 38.54
C VAL A 499 28.55 9.92 37.64
N GLN A 500 29.79 9.43 37.63
CA GLN A 500 30.16 8.24 36.86
C GLN A 500 29.85 6.96 37.63
N LYS A 501 30.12 6.96 38.94
CA LYS A 501 29.90 5.84 39.86
C LYS A 501 29.14 6.30 41.10
N LEU A 502 28.00 5.68 41.34
CA LEU A 502 27.21 5.87 42.56
C LEU A 502 27.51 4.74 43.54
N LYS A 503 28.03 5.05 44.72
CA LYS A 503 28.28 4.06 45.79
C LYS A 503 27.28 4.25 46.92
N ILE A 504 26.56 3.20 47.27
CA ILE A 504 25.65 3.15 48.43
C ILE A 504 26.32 2.29 49.51
N VAL A 505 26.48 2.84 50.71
CA VAL A 505 27.14 2.21 51.85
C VAL A 505 26.17 2.12 53.02
N PHE A 506 26.11 0.94 53.63
CA PHE A 506 25.38 0.62 54.84
C PHE A 506 26.42 0.42 55.95
N GLU A 507 26.66 1.48 56.71
CA GLU A 507 27.69 1.58 57.76
C GLU A 507 27.08 1.32 59.13
N SER A 508 27.57 0.30 59.81
CA SER A 508 27.13 -0.10 61.15
C SER A 508 28.18 0.27 62.19
N TYR A 509 27.77 0.96 63.27
CA TYR A 509 28.69 1.47 64.29
C TYR A 509 28.94 0.48 65.44
N ASP A 510 28.13 -0.58 65.58
CA ASP A 510 28.15 -1.41 66.79
C ASP A 510 29.00 -2.67 66.65
N THR A 511 30.32 -2.52 66.68
CA THR A 511 31.29 -3.62 66.56
C THR A 511 31.20 -4.71 67.63
N ASN A 512 30.35 -4.56 68.66
CA ASN A 512 30.34 -5.43 69.85
C ASN A 512 29.09 -6.30 70.04
N VAL A 513 28.06 -6.24 69.18
CA VAL A 513 26.77 -6.91 69.48
C VAL A 513 26.23 -7.84 68.37
N PHE A 514 26.85 -7.94 67.19
CA PHE A 514 26.25 -8.75 66.13
C PHE A 514 26.29 -10.26 66.41
N LYS A 515 25.09 -10.79 66.69
CA LYS A 515 24.77 -12.21 66.54
C LYS A 515 24.78 -12.54 65.03
N GLN A 516 24.78 -13.83 64.74
CA GLN A 516 24.84 -14.51 63.44
C GLN A 516 24.25 -13.73 62.25
N PHE A 517 24.82 -13.82 61.02
CA PHE A 517 24.33 -13.23 59.75
C PHE A 517 22.96 -12.51 59.81
N ASP A 518 22.96 -11.23 60.18
CA ASP A 518 21.73 -10.49 60.42
C ASP A 518 21.53 -9.39 59.37
N LYS A 519 20.27 -9.21 58.99
CA LYS A 519 19.83 -8.13 58.12
C LYS A 519 19.98 -6.82 58.89
N LEU A 520 20.66 -5.86 58.27
CA LEU A 520 20.81 -4.53 58.83
C LEU A 520 19.45 -3.82 58.85
N PRO A 521 19.20 -3.00 59.88
CA PRO A 521 17.85 -2.49 60.12
C PRO A 521 17.40 -1.38 59.16
N GLY A 522 18.30 -0.79 58.39
CA GLY A 522 18.00 0.28 57.44
C GLY A 522 17.84 -0.24 56.03
N GLU A 523 16.84 0.26 55.32
CA GLU A 523 16.56 -0.12 53.94
C GLU A 523 16.26 1.12 53.09
N LEU A 524 16.52 1.00 51.79
CA LEU A 524 16.10 1.97 50.79
C LEU A 524 15.04 1.34 49.88
N ALA A 525 13.97 2.04 49.53
CA ALA A 525 13.01 1.64 48.51
C ALA A 525 12.92 2.67 47.40
N ASN A 526 12.38 2.23 46.25
CA ASN A 526 12.14 3.09 45.09
C ASN A 526 13.39 3.92 44.72
N VAL A 527 14.56 3.29 44.76
CA VAL A 527 15.84 3.94 44.48
C VAL A 527 15.94 4.19 42.98
N ILE A 528 15.51 5.36 42.53
CA ILE A 528 15.31 5.71 41.12
C ILE A 528 16.35 6.75 40.72
N VAL A 529 17.11 6.43 39.67
CA VAL A 529 17.93 7.40 38.95
C VAL A 529 17.17 7.92 37.73
N SER A 530 17.18 9.23 37.54
CA SER A 530 16.48 9.89 36.44
C SER A 530 17.29 11.05 35.89
N LYS A 531 16.88 11.51 34.71
CA LYS A 531 17.37 12.74 34.10
C LYS A 531 16.26 13.79 34.12
N THR A 532 16.53 14.93 34.71
CA THR A 532 15.67 16.11 34.64
C THR A 532 15.70 16.71 33.25
N LYS A 533 14.57 17.30 32.86
CA LYS A 533 14.36 17.83 31.53
C LYS A 533 15.12 19.12 31.28
#